data_AF-A0A402AHN4-F1
#
_entry.id   AF-A0A402AHN4-F1
#
_cell.length_a   1.000
_cell.length_b   1.000
_cell.length_c   1.000
_cell.angle_alpha   90.00
_cell.angle_beta   90.00
_cell.angle_gamma   90.00
#
_symmetry.space_group_name_H-M   'P 1'
#
loop_
_entity.id
_entity.type
_entity.pdbx_description
1 polymer ?
#
loop_
_entity_poly.entity_id
_entity_poly.type
_entity_poly.pdbx_seq_one_letter_code
_entity_poly.pdbx_strand_id
1 'polypeptide(L)'
;MRVTDAWIVNHGVDTLIVNAFYTDENNAPVKRDLDGELFQQLEQWKRLAQQEHDLHSTPWTFNQASLQMFPNGAGRGQWPWILETRDIKVYISAGQWNSIASVRFSSDYLWSCPSLLEALVQVQVFLNDLFHDEMFLQVSQVDLCADVAGWHDLEKLDRKRDFVSRSRKRGVHLEPAWGYDAHLQQESMGLHETGFVFSKRGAISCRIYDKTREIHVSGKEWVPDLWRYMAGRKQMARCGV
;
A
#
# COMPACT_ATOMS: atom_id res chain seq x y z
N MET A 1 -11.64 -29.47 -16.65
CA MET A 1 -12.20 -28.59 -15.60
C MET A 1 -12.55 -27.27 -16.28
N ARG A 2 -13.83 -26.97 -16.45
CA ARG A 2 -14.26 -25.81 -17.24
C ARG A 2 -14.17 -24.55 -16.38
N VAL A 3 -13.23 -23.66 -16.68
CA VAL A 3 -13.14 -22.28 -16.17
C VAL A 3 -14.21 -21.44 -16.86
N THR A 4 -15.49 -21.85 -16.81
CA THR A 4 -16.52 -21.24 -17.69
C THR A 4 -17.26 -20.08 -17.08
N ASP A 5 -17.19 -19.86 -15.77
CA ASP A 5 -17.99 -18.84 -15.09
C ASP A 5 -17.14 -17.85 -14.27
N ALA A 6 -15.83 -17.75 -14.50
CA ALA A 6 -15.02 -16.75 -13.82
C ALA A 6 -15.03 -15.41 -14.57
N TRP A 7 -15.24 -14.29 -13.88
CA TRP A 7 -15.15 -12.95 -14.47
C TRP A 7 -14.56 -11.92 -13.50
N ILE A 8 -13.88 -10.92 -14.07
CA ILE A 8 -13.34 -9.80 -13.30
C ILE A 8 -14.50 -8.93 -12.81
N VAL A 9 -14.61 -8.71 -11.50
CA VAL A 9 -15.59 -7.80 -10.90
C VAL A 9 -15.00 -6.43 -10.59
N ASN A 10 -13.69 -6.36 -10.38
CA ASN A 10 -12.99 -5.12 -10.09
C ASN A 10 -11.52 -5.20 -10.51
N HIS A 11 -10.90 -4.08 -10.85
CA HIS A 11 -9.46 -4.00 -11.12
C HIS A 11 -8.95 -2.58 -10.96
N GLY A 12 -7.70 -2.40 -10.52
CA GLY A 12 -7.14 -1.08 -10.27
C GLY A 12 -5.79 -1.12 -9.58
N VAL A 13 -5.44 -0.01 -8.92
CA VAL A 13 -4.27 0.11 -8.06
C VAL A 13 -4.67 -0.19 -6.63
N ASP A 14 -4.04 -1.18 -6.00
CA ASP A 14 -4.32 -1.58 -4.61
C ASP A 14 -3.34 -0.94 -3.62
N THR A 15 -2.11 -0.69 -4.06
CA THR A 15 -1.10 0.03 -3.29
C THR A 15 -0.23 0.83 -4.25
N LEU A 16 0.06 2.07 -3.86
CA LEU A 16 1.04 2.93 -4.51
C LEU A 16 2.05 3.36 -3.45
N ILE A 17 3.34 3.32 -3.80
CA ILE A 17 4.39 3.93 -3.01
C ILE A 17 5.14 4.89 -3.92
N VAL A 18 5.29 6.14 -3.47
CA VAL A 18 6.09 7.16 -4.13
C VAL A 18 7.20 7.62 -3.20
N ASN A 19 8.34 7.94 -3.79
CA ASN A 19 9.47 8.56 -3.11
C ASN A 19 9.49 10.04 -3.48
N ALA A 20 9.68 10.91 -2.49
CA ALA A 20 9.78 12.35 -2.71
C ALA A 20 11.23 12.80 -2.65
N PHE A 21 11.63 13.67 -3.57
CA PHE A 21 12.94 14.31 -3.63
C PHE A 21 12.75 15.81 -3.73
N TYR A 22 13.71 16.59 -3.23
CA TYR A 22 13.78 18.01 -3.58
C TYR A 22 14.14 18.15 -5.06
N THR A 23 13.89 19.33 -5.63
CA THR A 23 14.28 19.66 -7.01
C THR A 23 15.44 20.65 -7.04
N ASP A 24 16.21 20.61 -8.14
CA ASP A 24 17.10 21.70 -8.52
C ASP A 24 16.40 22.71 -9.43
N GLU A 25 17.15 23.72 -9.90
CA GLU A 25 16.69 24.76 -10.83
C GLU A 25 16.18 24.23 -12.19
N ASN A 26 16.45 22.96 -12.52
CA ASN A 26 15.99 22.29 -13.74
C ASN A 26 14.84 21.30 -13.46
N ASN A 27 14.26 21.31 -12.26
CA ASN A 27 13.26 20.35 -11.78
C ASN A 27 13.77 18.90 -11.74
N ALA A 28 15.09 18.68 -11.68
CA ALA A 28 15.67 17.36 -11.52
C ALA A 28 15.72 16.97 -10.03
N PRO A 29 15.46 15.69 -9.69
CA PRO A 29 15.48 15.25 -8.30
C PRO A 29 16.90 15.30 -7.71
N VAL A 30 17.03 15.95 -6.56
CA VAL A 30 18.28 16.05 -5.82
C VAL A 30 18.13 15.53 -4.39
N LYS A 31 19.22 14.95 -3.87
CA LYS A 31 19.32 14.56 -2.47
C LYS A 31 19.86 15.74 -1.68
N ARG A 32 19.11 16.15 -0.67
CA ARG A 32 19.46 17.23 0.25
C ARG A 32 19.13 16.79 1.66
N ASP A 33 19.77 17.42 2.64
CA ASP A 33 19.39 17.26 4.03
C ASP A 33 18.00 17.82 4.30
N LEU A 34 17.36 17.29 5.34
CA LEU A 34 16.15 17.87 5.88
C LEU A 34 16.45 19.25 6.44
N ASP A 35 15.52 20.19 6.26
CA ASP A 35 15.62 21.50 6.88
C ASP A 35 15.75 21.39 8.42
N GLY A 36 16.54 22.28 9.01
CA GLY A 36 16.87 22.23 10.44
C GLY A 36 15.67 22.47 11.36
N GLU A 37 14.74 23.34 10.97
CA GLU A 37 13.51 23.60 11.74
C GLU A 37 12.59 22.38 11.68
N LEU A 38 12.39 21.85 10.47
CA LEU A 38 11.59 20.64 10.25
C LEU A 38 12.16 19.42 10.99
N PHE A 39 13.47 19.26 10.98
CA PHE A 39 14.17 18.22 11.75
C PHE A 39 13.86 18.33 13.25
N GLN A 40 13.99 19.53 13.82
CA GLN A 40 13.74 19.75 15.25
C GLN A 40 12.29 19.47 15.62
N GLN A 41 11.35 19.86 14.77
CA GLN A 41 9.93 19.63 14.95
C GLN A 41 9.60 18.12 14.96
N LEU A 42 10.11 17.37 13.98
CA LEU A 42 9.92 15.92 13.91
C LEU A 42 10.54 15.20 15.12
N GLU A 43 11.73 15.61 15.54
CA GLU A 43 12.38 15.07 16.75
C GLU A 43 11.61 15.39 18.03
N GLN A 44 10.96 16.55 18.10
CA GLN A 44 10.10 16.89 19.23
C GLN A 44 8.88 15.97 19.29
N TRP A 45 8.14 15.82 18.18
CA TRP A 45 6.95 14.94 18.16
C TRP A 45 7.30 13.48 18.40
N LYS A 46 8.43 13.00 17.86
CA LYS A 46 8.89 11.65 18.11
C LYS A 46 9.23 11.44 19.59
N ARG A 47 9.86 12.42 20.24
CA ARG A 47 10.12 12.37 21.69
C ARG A 47 8.84 12.32 22.50
N LEU A 48 7.81 13.06 22.10
CA LEU A 48 6.49 13.00 22.75
C LEU A 48 5.85 11.62 22.59
N ALA A 49 5.82 11.07 21.38
CA ALA A 49 5.34 9.71 21.12
C ALA A 49 6.10 8.65 21.96
N GLN A 50 7.43 8.79 22.08
CA GLN A 50 8.25 7.89 22.89
C GLN A 50 7.95 7.98 24.39
N GLN A 51 7.66 9.18 24.90
CA GLN A 51 7.27 9.40 26.30
C GLN A 51 5.88 8.83 26.60
N GLU A 52 4.95 8.94 25.65
CA GLU A 52 3.59 8.40 25.73
C GLU A 52 3.55 6.88 25.53
N HIS A 53 4.62 6.29 24.97
CA HIS A 53 4.69 4.90 24.52
C HIS A 53 3.58 4.53 23.51
N ASP A 54 3.09 5.52 22.78
CA ASP A 54 2.00 5.38 21.81
C ASP A 54 2.19 6.40 20.67
N LEU A 55 1.25 6.41 19.72
CA LEU A 55 1.17 7.39 18.65
C LEU A 55 0.89 8.79 19.20
N HIS A 56 1.59 9.78 18.67
CA HIS A 56 1.40 11.19 19.03
C HIS A 56 0.74 11.97 17.90
N SER A 57 -0.36 12.65 18.18
CA SER A 57 -1.08 13.45 17.18
C SER A 57 -0.33 14.74 16.85
N THR A 58 -0.13 15.02 15.57
CA THR A 58 0.54 16.24 15.08
C THR A 58 -0.49 17.26 14.54
N PRO A 59 -0.11 18.55 14.43
CA PRO A 59 -0.97 19.56 13.81
C PRO A 59 -1.07 19.41 12.28
N TRP A 60 -0.19 18.62 11.65
CA TRP A 60 -0.33 18.35 10.22
C TRP A 60 -1.52 17.47 9.94
N THR A 61 -2.20 17.75 8.84
CA THR A 61 -3.38 17.00 8.43
C THR A 61 -3.27 16.52 6.99
N PHE A 62 -3.90 15.37 6.73
CA PHE A 62 -4.15 14.86 5.40
C PHE A 62 -5.59 14.37 5.34
N ASN A 63 -6.36 14.82 4.35
CA ASN A 63 -7.81 14.58 4.28
C ASN A 63 -8.55 14.87 5.60
N GLN A 64 -8.25 16.02 6.20
CA GLN A 64 -8.84 16.50 7.46
C GLN A 64 -8.51 15.65 8.70
N ALA A 65 -7.69 14.61 8.57
CA ALA A 65 -7.22 13.80 9.70
C ALA A 65 -5.80 14.20 10.11
N SER A 66 -5.55 14.33 11.41
CA SER A 66 -4.22 14.59 11.94
C SER A 66 -3.28 13.41 11.70
N LEU A 67 -2.08 13.70 11.19
CA LEU A 67 -1.01 12.72 11.08
C LEU A 67 -0.52 12.32 12.48
N GLN A 68 -0.38 11.03 12.69
CA GLN A 68 0.06 10.43 13.94
C GLN A 68 1.54 10.05 13.82
N MET A 69 2.38 10.58 14.71
CA MET A 69 3.81 10.29 14.80
C MET A 69 4.04 8.98 15.56
N PHE A 70 4.86 8.10 15.00
CA PHE A 70 5.29 6.88 15.67
C PHE A 70 6.42 7.13 16.66
N PRO A 71 6.48 6.38 17.78
CA PRO A 71 7.60 6.45 18.73
C PRO A 71 8.91 5.91 18.15
N ASN A 72 8.83 5.04 17.13
CA ASN A 72 9.97 4.36 16.53
C ASN A 72 10.01 4.53 15.02
N GLY A 73 11.23 4.58 14.47
CA GLY A 73 11.47 4.61 13.03
C GLY A 73 11.46 3.21 12.39
N ALA A 74 11.68 3.17 11.07
CA ALA A 74 11.70 1.94 10.28
C ALA A 74 12.98 1.81 9.42
N GLY A 75 13.10 0.67 8.72
CA GLY A 75 14.15 0.46 7.72
C GLY A 75 15.57 0.43 8.29
N ARG A 76 15.76 -0.10 9.51
CA ARG A 76 17.07 -0.13 10.20
C ARG A 76 17.71 1.27 10.33
N GLY A 77 16.89 2.28 10.60
CA GLY A 77 17.34 3.66 10.77
C GLY A 77 17.28 4.51 9.51
N GLN A 78 16.89 3.95 8.36
CA GLN A 78 16.67 4.71 7.12
C GLN A 78 15.55 5.76 7.27
N TRP A 79 14.51 5.42 8.03
CA TRP A 79 13.31 6.23 8.23
C TRP A 79 13.16 6.55 9.72
N PRO A 80 13.89 7.53 10.24
CA PRO A 80 13.84 7.91 11.66
C PRO A 80 12.47 8.42 12.10
N TRP A 81 11.66 8.99 11.21
CA TRP A 81 10.33 9.50 11.50
C TRP A 81 9.28 8.85 10.60
N ILE A 82 8.15 8.52 11.19
CA ILE A 82 7.01 7.93 10.49
C ILE A 82 5.76 8.63 10.98
N LEU A 83 4.98 9.14 10.02
CA LEU A 83 3.70 9.78 10.24
C LEU A 83 2.62 8.98 9.51
N GLU A 84 1.44 8.83 10.10
CA GLU A 84 0.37 8.04 9.50
C GLU A 84 -1.01 8.65 9.72
N THR A 85 -1.85 8.50 8.71
CA THR A 85 -3.31 8.56 8.83
C THR A 85 -3.88 7.24 8.29
N ARG A 86 -5.21 7.09 8.30
CA ARG A 86 -5.87 5.97 7.61
C ARG A 86 -5.54 5.93 6.10
N ASP A 87 -5.26 7.08 5.51
CA ASP A 87 -5.15 7.23 4.06
C ASP A 87 -3.72 7.07 3.56
N ILE A 88 -2.75 7.58 4.32
CA ILE A 88 -1.34 7.56 3.93
C ILE A 88 -0.43 7.24 5.10
N LYS A 89 0.72 6.64 4.78
CA LYS A 89 1.86 6.50 5.69
C LYS A 89 3.08 7.15 5.08
N VAL A 90 3.63 8.13 5.78
CA VAL A 90 4.75 8.97 5.34
C VAL A 90 5.98 8.59 6.16
N TYR A 91 7.00 8.12 5.47
CA TYR A 91 8.33 7.87 6.03
C TYR A 91 9.21 9.05 5.67
N ILE A 92 9.87 9.67 6.65
CA ILE A 92 10.76 10.82 6.43
C ILE A 92 12.19 10.41 6.81
N SER A 93 13.16 10.75 5.95
CA SER A 93 14.59 10.53 6.20
C SER A 93 15.28 11.83 6.62
N ALA A 94 16.45 11.71 7.25
CA ALA A 94 17.29 12.87 7.55
C ALA A 94 17.97 13.46 6.31
N GLY A 95 18.03 12.71 5.20
CA GLY A 95 18.64 13.13 3.93
C GLY A 95 19.86 12.34 3.46
N GLN A 96 20.53 12.89 2.45
CA GLN A 96 21.76 12.48 1.71
C GLN A 96 21.78 11.11 1.00
N TRP A 97 21.22 10.07 1.60
CA TRP A 97 21.41 8.70 1.09
C TRP A 97 20.19 8.16 0.36
N ASN A 98 19.00 8.68 0.67
CA ASN A 98 17.71 8.20 0.18
C ASN A 98 16.88 9.34 -0.43
N SER A 99 15.65 9.04 -0.82
CA SER A 99 14.62 10.06 -0.98
C SER A 99 14.35 10.75 0.37
N ILE A 100 13.95 12.02 0.35
CA ILE A 100 13.67 12.75 1.60
C ILE A 100 12.42 12.17 2.28
N ALA A 101 11.46 11.68 1.49
CA ALA A 101 10.34 10.93 1.99
C ALA A 101 9.99 9.70 1.13
N SER A 102 9.20 8.80 1.71
CA SER A 102 8.45 7.77 1.01
C SER A 102 7.02 7.77 1.51
N VAL A 103 6.03 7.84 0.62
CA VAL A 103 4.61 7.85 0.97
C VAL A 103 3.97 6.59 0.42
N ARG A 104 3.37 5.81 1.32
CA ARG A 104 2.52 4.67 0.99
C ARG A 104 1.06 5.09 1.06
N PHE A 105 0.35 4.86 -0.02
CA PHE A 105 -1.09 5.08 -0.13
C PHE A 105 -1.81 3.82 0.36
N SER A 106 -2.83 3.98 1.19
CA SER A 106 -3.71 2.87 1.56
C SER A 106 -4.64 2.52 0.39
N SER A 107 -5.09 1.27 0.33
CA SER A 107 -6.10 0.86 -0.65
C SER A 107 -7.36 1.70 -0.49
N ASP A 108 -7.82 1.89 0.76
CA ASP A 108 -9.02 2.65 1.07
C ASP A 108 -8.97 4.07 0.48
N TYR A 109 -7.83 4.75 0.60
CA TYR A 109 -7.63 6.08 0.04
C TYR A 109 -7.61 6.09 -1.50
N LEU A 110 -6.89 5.15 -2.11
CA LEU A 110 -6.81 5.06 -3.58
C LEU A 110 -8.20 4.82 -4.20
N TRP A 111 -9.03 4.01 -3.55
CA TRP A 111 -10.38 3.68 -4.00
C TRP A 111 -11.44 4.71 -3.59
N SER A 112 -11.16 5.58 -2.61
CA SER A 112 -12.05 6.70 -2.26
C SER A 112 -11.88 7.91 -3.19
N CYS A 113 -10.71 8.04 -3.82
CA CYS A 113 -10.43 9.10 -4.78
C CYS A 113 -11.16 8.89 -6.11
N PRO A 114 -11.60 9.97 -6.79
CA PRO A 114 -12.19 9.89 -8.13
C PRO A 114 -11.24 9.31 -9.19
N SER A 115 -9.93 9.51 -9.03
CA SER A 115 -8.90 8.96 -9.92
C SER A 115 -7.55 8.85 -9.21
N LEU A 116 -6.64 8.04 -9.79
CA LEU A 116 -5.26 7.94 -9.31
C LEU A 116 -4.51 9.28 -9.40
N LEU A 117 -4.81 10.09 -10.42
CA LEU A 117 -4.19 11.40 -10.60
C LEU A 117 -4.58 12.34 -9.46
N GLU A 118 -5.85 12.33 -9.06
CA GLU A 118 -6.33 13.13 -7.93
C GLU A 118 -5.61 12.74 -6.62
N ALA A 119 -5.46 11.43 -6.37
CA ALA A 119 -4.73 10.94 -5.20
C ALA A 119 -3.27 11.42 -5.21
N LEU A 120 -2.60 11.36 -6.38
CA LEU A 120 -1.24 11.86 -6.55
C LEU A 120 -1.13 13.36 -6.32
N VAL A 121 -2.06 14.15 -6.87
CA VAL A 121 -2.08 15.62 -6.71
C VAL A 121 -2.26 16.00 -5.24
N GLN A 122 -3.17 15.35 -4.51
CA GLN A 122 -3.36 15.63 -3.09
C GLN A 122 -2.10 15.33 -2.26
N VAL A 123 -1.43 14.20 -2.53
CA VAL A 123 -0.14 13.88 -1.88
C VAL A 123 0.97 14.84 -2.31
N GLN A 124 1.02 15.25 -3.58
CA GLN A 124 1.97 16.25 -4.07
C GLN A 124 1.81 17.58 -3.33
N VAL A 125 0.58 18.11 -3.23
CA VAL A 125 0.28 19.35 -2.52
C VAL A 125 0.67 19.23 -1.05
N PHE A 126 0.26 18.14 -0.39
CA PHE A 126 0.61 17.88 0.99
C PHE A 126 2.14 17.85 1.23
N LEU A 127 2.90 17.18 0.36
CA LEU A 127 4.34 17.10 0.51
C LEU A 127 5.04 18.43 0.21
N ASN A 128 4.55 19.20 -0.76
CA ASN A 128 5.07 20.54 -1.04
C ASN A 128 4.90 21.45 0.18
N ASP A 129 3.72 21.39 0.81
CA ASP A 129 3.44 22.17 2.02
C ASP A 129 4.29 21.70 3.20
N LEU A 130 4.45 20.38 3.38
CA LEU A 130 5.21 19.80 4.49
C LEU A 130 6.71 20.12 4.41
N PHE A 131 7.30 20.06 3.21
CA PHE A 131 8.72 20.31 2.99
C PHE A 131 9.05 21.75 2.63
N HIS A 132 8.03 22.61 2.48
CA HIS A 132 8.16 24.00 2.04
C HIS A 132 8.95 24.17 0.74
N ASP A 133 8.80 23.22 -0.20
CA ASP A 133 9.54 23.16 -1.45
C ASP A 133 8.73 22.43 -2.53
N GLU A 134 9.10 22.58 -3.79
CA GLU A 134 8.52 21.77 -4.86
C GLU A 134 9.13 20.37 -4.86
N MET A 135 8.30 19.35 -4.63
CA MET A 135 8.77 17.98 -4.49
C MET A 135 8.68 17.22 -5.80
N PHE A 136 9.75 16.54 -6.19
CA PHE A 136 9.72 15.55 -7.27
C PHE A 136 9.23 14.19 -6.74
N LEU A 137 8.14 13.67 -7.28
CA LEU A 137 7.61 12.35 -6.93
C LEU A 137 8.06 11.28 -7.94
N GLN A 138 8.72 10.25 -7.42
CA GLN A 138 9.11 9.07 -8.16
C GLN A 138 8.34 7.85 -7.67
N VAL A 139 7.62 7.18 -8.56
CA VAL A 139 6.97 5.90 -8.24
C VAL A 139 8.04 4.86 -7.87
N SER A 140 7.93 4.28 -6.67
CA SER A 140 8.82 3.24 -6.18
C SER A 140 8.19 1.84 -6.21
N GLN A 141 6.87 1.76 -6.01
CA GLN A 141 6.10 0.53 -6.13
C GLN A 141 4.67 0.82 -6.58
N VAL A 142 4.12 -0.04 -7.44
CA VAL A 142 2.70 -0.07 -7.79
C VAL A 142 2.23 -1.52 -7.71
N ASP A 143 1.23 -1.77 -6.88
CA ASP A 143 0.53 -3.05 -6.84
C ASP A 143 -0.79 -2.91 -7.61
N LEU A 144 -0.91 -3.66 -8.71
CA LEU A 144 -2.15 -3.76 -9.48
C LEU A 144 -2.96 -4.97 -8.99
N CYS A 145 -4.28 -4.80 -8.92
CA CYS A 145 -5.19 -5.88 -8.53
C CYS A 145 -6.27 -6.13 -9.60
N ALA A 146 -6.78 -7.36 -9.57
CA ALA A 146 -8.00 -7.75 -10.26
C ALA A 146 -8.76 -8.74 -9.37
N ASP A 147 -9.97 -8.37 -8.96
CA ASP A 147 -10.86 -9.23 -8.21
C ASP A 147 -11.69 -10.06 -9.18
N VAL A 148 -11.72 -11.37 -8.96
CA VAL A 148 -12.37 -12.33 -9.85
C VAL A 148 -13.48 -13.04 -9.08
N ALA A 149 -14.71 -12.93 -9.57
CA ALA A 149 -15.85 -13.71 -9.09
C ALA A 149 -16.01 -15.00 -9.90
N GLY A 150 -16.71 -15.99 -9.33
CA GLY A 150 -16.99 -17.26 -10.01
C GLY A 150 -15.83 -18.26 -10.03
N TRP A 151 -14.69 -17.92 -9.39
CA TRP A 151 -13.52 -18.80 -9.33
C TRP A 151 -13.49 -19.60 -8.02
N HIS A 152 -14.24 -20.71 -7.99
CA HIS A 152 -14.52 -21.45 -6.76
C HIS A 152 -13.52 -22.56 -6.40
N ASP A 153 -12.49 -22.78 -7.22
CA ASP A 153 -11.59 -23.95 -7.11
C ASP A 153 -10.11 -23.57 -6.99
N LEU A 154 -9.79 -22.40 -6.39
CA LEU A 154 -8.41 -21.95 -6.19
C LEU A 154 -7.54 -22.97 -5.45
N GLU A 155 -8.10 -23.62 -4.41
CA GLU A 155 -7.43 -24.65 -3.61
C GLU A 155 -7.14 -25.94 -4.40
N LYS A 156 -7.81 -26.16 -5.55
CA LYS A 156 -7.63 -27.35 -6.40
C LYS A 156 -6.62 -27.13 -7.53
N LEU A 157 -6.10 -25.91 -7.69
CA LEU A 157 -5.13 -25.58 -8.72
C LEU A 157 -3.76 -26.15 -8.36
N ASP A 158 -3.15 -26.86 -9.31
CA ASP A 158 -1.78 -27.31 -9.20
C ASP A 158 -0.83 -26.26 -9.75
N ARG A 159 0.11 -25.80 -8.91
CA ARG A 159 1.05 -24.72 -9.24
C ARG A 159 1.97 -25.05 -10.43
N LYS A 160 2.26 -26.32 -10.71
CA LYS A 160 3.17 -26.74 -11.80
C LYS A 160 2.42 -26.98 -13.10
N ARG A 161 1.22 -27.54 -13.02
CA ARG A 161 0.36 -27.88 -14.16
C ARG A 161 -0.41 -26.68 -14.68
N ASP A 162 -0.98 -25.89 -13.78
CA ASP A 162 -1.99 -24.88 -14.13
C ASP A 162 -1.39 -23.48 -14.33
N PHE A 163 -0.09 -23.27 -14.02
CA PHE A 163 0.58 -21.98 -14.16
C PHE A 163 1.90 -22.06 -14.94
N VAL A 164 2.03 -21.22 -15.97
CA VAL A 164 3.29 -20.95 -16.68
C VAL A 164 3.95 -19.72 -16.04
N SER A 165 5.20 -19.86 -15.60
CA SER A 165 5.96 -18.75 -15.02
C SER A 165 7.41 -18.76 -15.49
N ARG A 166 7.91 -17.60 -15.92
CA ARG A 166 9.33 -17.35 -16.22
C ARG A 166 10.19 -17.31 -14.95
N SER A 167 9.57 -17.20 -13.78
CA SER A 167 10.29 -17.10 -12.51
C SER A 167 10.76 -18.47 -12.02
N ARG A 168 12.04 -18.53 -11.64
CA ARG A 168 12.65 -19.69 -10.98
C ARG A 168 12.27 -19.79 -9.50
N LYS A 169 11.83 -18.69 -8.86
CA LYS A 169 11.45 -18.64 -7.44
C LYS A 169 9.92 -18.63 -7.30
N ARG A 170 9.36 -19.74 -6.80
CA ARG A 170 7.91 -19.93 -6.60
C ARG A 170 7.63 -20.22 -5.12
N GLY A 171 6.68 -19.50 -4.52
CA GLY A 171 6.26 -19.66 -3.12
C GLY A 171 4.79 -20.07 -2.98
N VAL A 172 4.36 -20.30 -1.75
CA VAL A 172 2.95 -20.48 -1.36
C VAL A 172 2.52 -19.21 -0.62
N HIS A 173 1.29 -18.74 -0.82
CA HIS A 173 0.71 -17.69 0.01
C HIS A 173 0.08 -18.36 1.24
N LEU A 174 0.49 -17.91 2.43
CA LEU A 174 0.04 -18.47 3.70
C LEU A 174 -0.59 -17.33 4.49
N GLU A 175 -1.85 -17.51 4.89
CA GLU A 175 -2.53 -16.61 5.83
C GLU A 175 -2.62 -17.29 7.21
N PRO A 176 -2.38 -16.56 8.32
CA PRO A 176 -2.64 -17.07 9.66
C PRO A 176 -4.13 -17.43 9.82
N ALA A 177 -4.43 -18.63 10.36
CA ALA A 177 -5.80 -19.00 10.70
C ALA A 177 -6.41 -18.11 11.82
N TRP A 178 -5.59 -17.29 12.50
CA TRP A 178 -5.99 -16.42 13.60
C TRP A 178 -5.28 -15.07 13.46
N GLY A 179 -6.06 -13.98 13.40
CA GLY A 179 -5.62 -12.63 13.03
C GLY A 179 -4.63 -11.97 13.98
N TYR A 180 -3.36 -12.38 13.91
CA TYR A 180 -2.24 -11.69 14.56
C TYR A 180 -1.05 -11.51 13.61
N ASP A 181 -0.33 -10.43 13.90
CA ASP A 181 0.74 -9.76 13.17
C ASP A 181 1.65 -10.62 12.26
N ALA A 182 1.82 -10.16 11.02
CA ALA A 182 2.54 -10.85 9.93
C ALA A 182 4.07 -10.89 10.09
N HIS A 183 4.60 -10.58 11.27
CA HIS A 183 6.04 -10.51 11.56
C HIS A 183 6.65 -11.81 12.10
N LEU A 184 5.86 -12.82 12.44
CA LEU A 184 6.36 -14.13 12.90
C LEU A 184 6.38 -15.14 11.75
N GLN A 185 7.34 -14.99 10.83
CA GLN A 185 7.72 -16.08 9.92
C GLN A 185 8.73 -17.01 10.60
N GLN A 186 8.26 -17.95 11.42
CA GLN A 186 8.81 -19.31 11.44
C GLN A 186 7.93 -20.22 12.28
N GLU A 187 7.80 -21.46 11.81
CA GLU A 187 7.21 -22.62 12.48
C GLU A 187 5.72 -22.89 12.21
N SER A 188 5.55 -24.11 11.72
CA SER A 188 4.41 -24.73 11.11
C SER A 188 3.41 -25.21 12.13
N MET A 189 2.41 -24.40 12.48
CA MET A 189 1.11 -24.89 12.97
C MET A 189 0.03 -23.84 12.66
N GLY A 190 -0.91 -24.16 11.75
CA GLY A 190 -2.13 -23.37 11.54
C GLY A 190 -2.16 -22.38 10.37
N LEU A 191 -1.39 -22.61 9.30
CA LEU A 191 -1.48 -21.82 8.06
C LEU A 191 -2.32 -22.60 7.02
N HIS A 192 -3.41 -22.00 6.53
CA HIS A 192 -4.12 -22.52 5.37
C HIS A 192 -3.48 -21.97 4.09
N GLU A 193 -3.24 -22.83 3.10
CA GLU A 193 -2.76 -22.42 1.78
C GLU A 193 -3.88 -21.69 1.03
N THR A 194 -3.98 -20.36 1.19
CA THR A 194 -5.07 -19.57 0.60
C THR A 194 -4.72 -18.96 -0.75
N GLY A 195 -3.53 -19.27 -1.29
CA GLY A 195 -3.10 -18.70 -2.56
C GLY A 195 -1.69 -19.02 -3.05
N PHE A 196 -1.31 -18.38 -4.16
CA PHE A 196 -0.03 -18.55 -4.84
C PHE A 196 0.78 -17.25 -4.81
N VAL A 197 2.11 -17.36 -4.64
CA VAL A 197 3.04 -16.23 -4.79
C VAL A 197 4.13 -16.56 -5.81
N PHE A 198 4.26 -15.70 -6.81
CA PHE A 198 5.30 -15.80 -7.84
C PHE A 198 6.31 -14.66 -7.69
N SER A 199 7.60 -14.98 -7.83
CA SER A 199 8.70 -13.99 -7.76
C SER A 199 8.70 -13.16 -6.47
N LYS A 200 8.46 -13.79 -5.31
CA LYS A 200 8.50 -13.10 -4.00
C LYS A 200 9.80 -12.28 -3.89
N ARG A 201 9.68 -10.96 -3.69
CA ARG A 201 10.79 -9.97 -3.63
C ARG A 201 11.52 -9.66 -4.95
N GLY A 202 10.95 -10.04 -6.10
CA GLY A 202 11.44 -9.57 -7.40
C GLY A 202 10.86 -8.20 -7.78
N ALA A 203 11.44 -7.54 -8.79
CA ALA A 203 10.95 -6.27 -9.33
C ALA A 203 9.49 -6.36 -9.84
N ILE A 204 9.07 -7.56 -10.26
CA ILE A 204 7.68 -7.89 -10.53
C ILE A 204 7.35 -9.15 -9.74
N SER A 205 6.29 -9.07 -8.93
CA SER A 205 5.75 -10.20 -8.18
C SER A 205 4.24 -10.30 -8.39
N CYS A 206 3.67 -11.48 -8.19
CA CYS A 206 2.24 -11.71 -8.36
C CYS A 206 1.73 -12.56 -7.21
N ARG A 207 0.55 -12.21 -6.69
CA ARG A 207 -0.17 -12.96 -5.68
C ARG A 207 -1.57 -13.26 -6.20
N ILE A 208 -2.01 -14.48 -6.00
CA ILE A 208 -3.39 -14.91 -6.23
C ILE A 208 -3.86 -15.49 -4.91
N TYR A 209 -4.94 -14.98 -4.34
CA TYR A 209 -5.42 -15.40 -3.02
C TYR A 209 -6.94 -15.22 -2.92
N ASP A 210 -7.54 -15.86 -1.91
CA ASP A 210 -8.95 -15.68 -1.60
C ASP A 210 -9.18 -14.33 -0.90
N LYS A 211 -9.57 -13.33 -1.70
CA LYS A 211 -9.84 -11.96 -1.24
C LYS A 211 -10.99 -11.89 -0.21
N THR A 212 -11.94 -12.84 -0.23
CA THR A 212 -13.07 -12.81 0.71
C THR A 212 -12.62 -13.08 2.15
N ARG A 213 -11.61 -13.94 2.31
CA ARG A 213 -10.97 -14.20 3.62
C ARG A 213 -10.17 -12.99 4.08
N GLU A 214 -9.39 -12.36 3.20
CA GLU A 214 -8.62 -11.14 3.53
C GLU A 214 -9.53 -10.01 4.01
N ILE A 215 -10.63 -9.74 3.30
CA ILE A 215 -11.56 -8.66 3.68
C ILE A 215 -12.17 -8.89 5.06
N HIS A 216 -12.49 -10.14 5.41
CA HIS A 216 -13.04 -10.47 6.71
C HIS A 216 -12.05 -10.18 7.84
N VAL A 217 -10.76 -10.43 7.61
CA VAL A 217 -9.69 -10.15 8.57
C VAL A 217 -9.33 -8.66 8.60
N SER A 218 -9.28 -8.00 7.45
CA SER A 218 -8.85 -6.61 7.33
C SER A 218 -9.95 -5.59 7.61
N GLY A 219 -11.20 -6.01 7.77
CA GLY A 219 -12.34 -5.13 8.04
C GLY A 219 -12.69 -4.18 6.89
N LYS A 220 -12.36 -4.54 5.64
CA LYS A 220 -12.61 -3.68 4.46
C LYS A 220 -14.04 -3.81 3.94
N GLU A 221 -14.99 -3.37 4.77
CA GLU A 221 -16.44 -3.52 4.52
C GLU A 221 -16.93 -2.83 3.24
N TRP A 222 -16.17 -1.89 2.68
CA TRP A 222 -16.48 -1.19 1.43
C TRP A 222 -16.31 -2.06 0.18
N VAL A 223 -15.49 -3.11 0.22
CA VAL A 223 -15.15 -3.91 -0.97
C VAL A 223 -16.37 -4.66 -1.54
N PRO A 224 -17.21 -5.33 -0.73
CA PRO A 224 -18.45 -5.93 -1.22
C PRO A 224 -19.37 -4.96 -1.96
N ASP A 225 -19.48 -3.71 -1.49
CA ASP A 225 -20.31 -2.70 -2.13
C ASP A 225 -19.71 -2.22 -3.45
N LEU A 226 -18.39 -2.06 -3.51
CA LEU A 226 -17.68 -1.80 -4.76
C LEU A 226 -17.93 -2.92 -5.79
N TRP A 227 -17.82 -4.19 -5.38
CA TRP A 227 -18.07 -5.32 -6.27
C TRP A 227 -19.51 -5.32 -6.81
N ARG A 228 -20.51 -5.04 -5.96
CA ARG A 228 -21.92 -4.93 -6.38
C ARG A 228 -22.12 -3.79 -7.38
N TYR A 229 -21.54 -2.62 -7.11
CA TYR A 229 -21.61 -1.46 -8.00
C TYR A 229 -21.02 -1.77 -9.38
N MET A 230 -19.83 -2.38 -9.41
CA MET A 230 -19.13 -2.69 -10.66
C MET A 230 -19.82 -3.81 -11.44
N ALA A 231 -20.38 -4.81 -10.76
CA ALA A 231 -21.20 -5.85 -11.39
C ALA A 231 -22.49 -5.27 -12.01
N GLY A 232 -23.17 -4.35 -11.31
CA GLY A 232 -24.36 -3.65 -11.80
C GLY A 232 -24.10 -2.81 -13.06
N ARG A 233 -22.94 -2.12 -13.13
CA ARG A 233 -22.51 -1.39 -14.34
C ARG A 233 -22.36 -2.29 -15.56
N LYS A 234 -21.82 -3.50 -15.39
CA LYS A 234 -21.70 -4.48 -16.49
C LYS A 234 -23.06 -4.97 -16.99
N GLN A 235 -24.06 -5.08 -16.11
CA GLN A 235 -25.40 -5.49 -16.51
C GLN A 235 -26.12 -4.39 -17.31
N MET A 236 -25.99 -3.12 -16.90
CA MET A 236 -26.54 -1.99 -17.68
C MET A 236 -25.86 -1.82 -19.04
N ALA A 237 -24.54 -2.00 -19.13
CA ALA A 237 -23.81 -1.95 -20.40
C ALA A 237 -24.18 -3.10 -21.37
N ARG A 238 -24.74 -4.22 -20.86
CA ARG A 238 -25.23 -5.35 -21.67
C ARG A 238 -26.69 -5.22 -22.09
N CYS A 239 -27.51 -4.46 -21.36
CA CYS A 239 -28.93 -4.23 -21.67
C CYS A 239 -29.18 -2.96 -22.51
N GLY A 240 -28.13 -2.18 -22.82
CA GLY A 240 -28.19 -0.97 -23.63
C GLY A 240 -27.77 -1.17 -25.08
N VAL A 241 -28.31 -2.19 -25.76
CA VAL A 241 -28.25 -2.37 -27.22
C VAL A 241 -29.65 -2.50 -27.77
#